data_AF-X1HPP4-F1
#
_entry.id   AF-X1HPP4-F1
#
_cell.length_a   1.000
_cell.length_b   1.000
_cell.length_c   1.000
_cell.angle_alpha   90.00
_cell.angle_beta   90.00
_cell.angle_gamma   90.00
#
_symmetry.space_group_name_H-M   'P 1'
#
loop_
_entity.id
_entity.type
_entity.pdbx_description
1 polymer ?
#
loop_
_entity_poly.entity_id
_entity_poly.type
_entity_poly.pdbx_seq_one_letter_code
_entity_poly.pdbx_strand_id
1 'polypeptide(L)'
;GLTSMLKQVDAAIYYFAVKAAVEGTFKGGVEVFGLDRFVTIGGITYSGVNYAIDKYNKDLISAEMLAKVEEAKAKIISGEIVVPTE
;
A
#
# COMPACT_ATOMS: atom_id res chain seq x y z
N GLY A 1 12.54 -9.51 12.96
CA GLY A 1 11.33 -9.63 12.11
C GLY A 1 11.78 -9.61 10.67
N LEU A 2 11.16 -10.42 9.80
CA LEU A 2 11.51 -10.48 8.37
C LEU A 2 11.09 -9.20 7.64
N THR A 3 9.88 -8.72 7.88
CA THR A 3 9.37 -7.45 7.37
C THR A 3 8.21 -6.99 8.24
N SER A 4 7.77 -5.75 8.05
CA SER A 4 6.58 -5.19 8.66
C SER A 4 5.58 -4.81 7.56
N MET A 5 4.30 -5.03 7.82
CA MET A 5 3.25 -4.48 6.98
C MET A 5 3.10 -2.99 7.29
N LEU A 6 3.24 -2.16 6.24
CA LEU A 6 3.03 -0.72 6.28
C LEU A 6 1.57 -0.44 5.95
N LYS A 7 0.88 0.27 6.83
CA LYS A 7 -0.43 0.87 6.56
C LYS A 7 -0.24 2.38 6.44
N GLN A 8 -0.39 2.92 5.24
CA GLN A 8 -0.11 4.34 4.93
C GLN A 8 -1.27 5.26 5.36
N VAL A 9 -1.60 5.24 6.66
CA VAL A 9 -2.70 6.01 7.25
C VAL A 9 -2.45 7.52 7.13
N ASP A 10 -1.20 7.93 7.27
CA ASP A 10 -0.72 9.29 7.08
C ASP A 10 -1.02 9.81 5.66
N ALA A 11 -0.64 9.05 4.63
CA ALA A 11 -0.92 9.40 3.24
C ALA A 11 -2.43 9.40 2.97
N ALA A 12 -3.18 8.46 3.56
CA ALA A 12 -4.63 8.38 3.42
C ALA A 12 -5.32 9.65 3.98
N ILE A 13 -4.97 10.05 5.21
CA ILE A 13 -5.55 11.23 5.86
C ILE A 13 -5.22 12.50 5.10
N TYR A 14 -3.95 12.69 4.73
CA TYR A 14 -3.52 13.92 4.07
C TYR A 14 -4.22 14.09 2.71
N TYR A 15 -4.23 13.06 1.85
CA TYR A 15 -4.73 13.20 0.49
C TYR A 15 -6.25 13.08 0.37
N PHE A 16 -6.84 12.10 1.04
CA PHE A 16 -8.24 11.75 0.81
C PHE A 16 -9.20 12.43 1.77
N ALA A 17 -8.70 12.95 2.90
CA ALA A 17 -9.50 13.78 3.81
C ALA A 17 -9.10 15.25 3.75
N VAL A 18 -7.89 15.60 4.18
CA VAL A 18 -7.50 17.01 4.40
C VAL A 18 -7.41 17.77 3.07
N LYS A 19 -6.62 17.26 2.12
CA LYS A 19 -6.43 17.91 0.82
C LYS A 19 -7.75 17.95 0.03
N ALA A 20 -8.50 16.85 0.00
CA ALA A 20 -9.81 16.80 -0.65
C ALA A 20 -10.81 17.80 -0.04
N ALA A 21 -10.77 18.02 1.28
CA ALA A 21 -11.60 19.04 1.94
C ALA A 21 -11.18 20.46 1.55
N VAL A 22 -9.88 20.75 1.51
CA VAL A 22 -9.34 22.05 1.08
C VAL A 22 -9.68 22.35 -0.39
N GLU A 23 -9.61 21.35 -1.26
CA GLU A 23 -9.92 21.46 -2.69
C GLU A 23 -11.43 21.38 -3.00
N GLY A 24 -12.27 21.17 -1.98
CA GLY A 24 -13.73 21.05 -2.15
C GLY A 24 -14.20 19.78 -2.86
N THR A 25 -13.31 18.78 -3.02
CA THR A 25 -13.60 17.50 -3.69
C THR A 25 -13.87 16.37 -2.70
N PHE A 26 -13.94 16.67 -1.40
CA PHE A 26 -14.19 15.68 -0.36
C PHE A 26 -15.52 14.95 -0.60
N LYS A 27 -15.46 13.61 -0.60
CA LYS A 27 -16.63 12.75 -0.70
C LYS A 27 -16.79 12.01 0.62
N GLY A 28 -17.97 12.18 1.24
CA GLY A 28 -18.35 11.36 2.38
C GLY A 28 -18.65 9.92 1.94
N GLY A 29 -18.40 8.96 2.83
CA GLY A 29 -18.62 7.54 2.57
C GLY A 29 -17.52 6.67 3.18
N VAL A 30 -17.55 5.37 2.86
CA VAL A 30 -16.50 4.43 3.24
C VAL A 30 -15.54 4.29 2.07
N GLU A 31 -14.27 4.61 2.30
CA GLU A 31 -13.18 4.30 1.37
C GLU A 31 -12.33 3.15 1.92
N VAL A 32 -12.01 2.19 1.05
CA VAL A 32 -11.13 1.05 1.36
C VAL A 32 -9.75 1.31 0.77
N PHE A 33 -8.71 1.19 1.60
CA PHE A 33 -7.32 1.45 1.21
C PHE A 33 -6.52 0.15 1.19
N GLY A 34 -6.50 -0.51 0.03
CA GLY A 34 -5.79 -1.76 -0.22
C GLY A 34 -4.43 -1.57 -0.91
N LEU A 35 -3.91 -2.68 -1.47
CA LEU A 35 -2.71 -2.69 -2.30
C LEU A 35 -2.90 -1.94 -3.63
N ASP A 36 -4.15 -1.78 -4.06
CA ASP A 36 -4.64 -1.20 -5.31
C ASP A 36 -4.89 0.32 -5.22
N ARG A 37 -4.96 0.86 -4.00
CA ARG A 37 -5.19 2.28 -3.75
C ARG A 37 -3.85 2.99 -3.60
N PHE A 38 -3.50 3.80 -4.60
CA PHE A 38 -2.21 4.48 -4.64
C PHE A 38 -2.33 6.00 -4.62
N VAL A 39 -1.29 6.65 -4.08
CA VAL A 39 -1.08 8.09 -4.18
C VAL A 39 0.37 8.38 -4.55
N THR A 40 0.60 9.33 -5.45
CA THR A 40 1.96 9.76 -5.81
C THR A 40 2.28 11.09 -5.13
N ILE A 41 3.36 11.12 -4.35
CA ILE A 41 3.85 12.30 -3.62
C ILE A 41 5.27 12.56 -4.07
N GLY A 42 5.53 13.70 -4.72
CA GLY A 42 6.90 14.06 -5.14
C GLY A 42 7.59 13.03 -6.03
N GLY A 43 6.82 12.27 -6.83
CA GLY A 43 7.34 11.19 -7.70
C GLY A 43 7.42 9.80 -7.04
N ILE A 44 7.05 9.68 -5.76
CA ILE A 44 7.03 8.41 -5.03
C ILE A 44 5.60 7.92 -4.93
N THR A 45 5.34 6.68 -5.33
CA THR A 45 4.01 6.05 -5.24
C THR A 45 3.87 5.26 -3.93
N TYR A 46 2.83 5.57 -3.17
CA TYR A 46 2.46 4.92 -1.92
C TYR A 46 1.17 4.14 -2.11
N SER A 47 1.13 2.90 -1.63
CA SER A 47 -0.07 2.05 -1.59
C SER A 47 -0.72 2.13 -0.20
N GLY A 48 -2.04 2.01 -0.10
CA GLY A 48 -2.76 2.01 1.18
C GLY A 48 -2.19 1.01 2.21
N VAL A 49 -1.77 -0.16 1.72
CA VAL A 49 -0.91 -1.10 2.45
C VAL A 49 0.33 -1.47 1.62
N ASN A 50 1.46 -1.74 2.26
CA ASN A 50 2.71 -2.18 1.61
C ASN A 50 3.57 -3.00 2.58
N TYR A 51 4.75 -3.44 2.16
CA TYR A 51 5.73 -4.10 3.03
C TYR A 51 6.99 -3.22 3.23
N ALA A 52 7.65 -3.36 4.38
CA ALA A 52 8.83 -2.58 4.74
C ALA A 52 10.13 -3.35 4.50
N ILE A 53 11.07 -2.77 3.76
CA ILE A 53 12.44 -3.25 3.65
C ILE A 53 13.37 -2.22 4.28
N ASP A 54 14.18 -2.66 5.25
CA ASP A 54 15.16 -1.85 5.97
C ASP A 54 16.56 -2.45 5.89
N LYS A 55 17.56 -1.74 6.41
CA LYS A 55 18.96 -2.18 6.36
C LYS A 55 19.27 -3.46 7.15
N TYR A 56 18.36 -3.91 8.02
CA TYR A 56 18.54 -5.09 8.87
C TYR A 56 17.86 -6.33 8.29
N ASN A 57 16.85 -6.14 7.43
CA ASN A 57 16.15 -7.23 6.78
C ASN A 57 16.55 -7.47 5.32
N LYS A 58 17.25 -6.53 4.68
CA LYS A 58 17.73 -6.67 3.29
C LYS A 58 18.50 -7.96 3.05
N ASP A 59 19.42 -8.31 3.94
CA ASP A 59 20.27 -9.49 3.78
C ASP A 59 19.53 -10.81 4.07
N LEU A 60 18.35 -10.72 4.71
CA LEU A 60 17.48 -11.86 5.01
C LEU A 60 16.44 -12.11 3.91
N ILE A 61 16.24 -11.15 3.00
CA ILE A 61 15.26 -11.23 1.91
C ILE A 61 16.02 -11.55 0.62
N SER A 62 15.86 -12.77 0.12
CA SER A 62 16.44 -13.13 -1.17
C SER A 62 15.69 -12.47 -2.33
N ALA A 63 16.38 -12.29 -3.46
CA ALA A 63 15.75 -11.77 -4.68
C ALA A 63 14.57 -12.64 -5.15
N GLU A 64 14.65 -13.96 -4.94
CA GLU A 64 13.56 -14.89 -5.26
C GLU A 64 12.33 -14.66 -4.36
N MET A 65 12.53 -14.39 -3.07
CA MET A 65 11.43 -14.07 -2.16
C MET A 65 10.75 -12.77 -2.56
N LEU A 66 11.54 -11.75 -2.90
CA LEU A 66 11.00 -10.47 -3.36
C LEU A 66 10.18 -10.64 -4.65
N ALA A 67 10.68 -11.42 -5.61
CA ALA A 67 9.96 -11.70 -6.86
C ALA A 67 8.60 -12.38 -6.61
N LYS A 68 8.54 -13.38 -5.71
CA LYS A 68 7.28 -14.04 -5.34
C LYS A 68 6.29 -13.09 -4.66
N VAL A 69 6.78 -12.17 -3.82
CA VAL A 69 5.93 -11.17 -3.16
C VAL A 69 5.36 -10.17 -4.17
N GLU A 70 6.17 -9.70 -5.12
CA GLU A 70 5.71 -8.81 -6.18
C GLU A 70 4.71 -9.51 -7.13
N GLU A 71 4.94 -10.79 -7.45
CA GLU A 71 3.99 -11.59 -8.23
C GLU A 71 2.65 -11.74 -7.49
N ALA A 72 2.69 -12.10 -6.21
CA ALA A 72 1.48 -12.21 -5.39
C ALA A 72 0.74 -10.87 -5.27
N LYS A 73 1.49 -9.77 -5.08
CA LYS A 73 0.94 -8.41 -5.06
C LYS A 73 0.22 -8.07 -6.37
N ALA A 74 0.84 -8.36 -7.51
CA ALA A 74 0.24 -8.13 -8.82
C ALA A 74 -1.04 -8.96 -9.01
N LYS A 75 -1.02 -10.22 -8.61
CA LYS A 75 -2.19 -11.11 -8.65
C LYS A 75 -3.33 -10.64 -7.75
N ILE A 76 -3.03 -10.16 -6.54
CA ILE A 76 -4.04 -9.57 -5.64
C ILE A 76 -4.64 -8.30 -6.25
N ILE A 77 -3.81 -7.41 -6.81
CA ILE A 77 -4.29 -6.18 -7.46
C ILE A 77 -5.14 -6.50 -8.69
N SER A 78 -4.79 -7.53 -9.46
CA SER A 78 -5.56 -7.97 -10.64
C SER A 78 -6.89 -8.66 -10.30
N GLY A 79 -7.09 -9.04 -9.04
CA GLY A 79 -8.24 -9.83 -8.60
C GLY A 79 -8.12 -11.34 -8.84
N GLU A 80 -7.02 -11.82 -9.41
CA GLU A 80 -6.74 -13.27 -9.57
C GLU A 80 -6.63 -13.97 -8.20
N ILE A 81 -6.04 -13.28 -7.21
CA ILE A 81 -6.01 -13.73 -5.82
C ILE A 81 -6.93 -12.83 -4.99
N VAL A 82 -7.97 -13.42 -4.39
CA VAL A 82 -8.84 -12.74 -3.43
C VAL A 82 -8.38 -13.10 -2.03
N VAL A 83 -7.98 -12.09 -1.25
CA VAL A 83 -7.59 -12.27 0.15
C VAL A 83 -8.85 -12.50 0.99
N PRO A 84 -8.96 -13.61 1.76
CA PRO A 84 -10.12 -13.86 2.60
C PRO A 84 -10.23 -12.84 3.73
N THR A 85 -11.47 -12.55 4.14
CA THR A 85 -11.80 -11.56 5.17
C THR A 85 -11.96 -12.16 6.57
N GLU A 86 -11.61 -13.44 6.74
CA GLU A 86 -11.86 -14.26 7.94
C GLU A 86 -10.59 -14.97 8.42
#